data_AF-Q2HS79-F1
#
_entry.id   AF-Q2HS79-F1
#
_cell.length_a   1.000
_cell.length_b   1.000
_cell.length_c   1.000
_cell.angle_alpha   90.00
_cell.angle_beta   90.00
_cell.angle_gamma   90.00
#
_symmetry.space_group_name_H-M   'P 1'
#
loop_
_entity.id
_entity.type
_entity.pdbx_description
1 polymer ?
#
loop_
_entity_poly.entity_id
_entity_poly.type
_entity_poly.pdbx_seq_one_letter_code
_entity_poly.pdbx_strand_id
1 'polypeptide(L)'
;MVRFKFDPGCAVEVNNIDGGIYTPWFNGTIISRVSSNEFLVDYNDLELEQTVVGIHQIRPVPSPVSDFELKIGDDVDVFWKQGWWKGHIKEDLGYGKFRVTVTGTPTKVFSKEKLRIHRNWIIDNWVPPIPQKLRGTEETEENRRNRIGELPDCILLHIMSFLEARDAVRTCILSKRWKDLCKRLTTLAYIPSWDESSFKNFQSWVLSSRDQSCSLRNLTVDTQFLEGEEDLHTLVQYALFHNLQHLNIKINQSLTPKPELLPLILTSHSLTFLELSYRRGKAAVKSVLPKSFHLPVLRTLHLEYVNFVATHDHYVDPFSNLHALNTLVLRFCDLIEDAQVLCISNQTLSSLTIFHISSADEFSLSTPNLSSFTIWKIPIFKKLLSSTSNLSFLQQVNIDGFFESIERCSIFKDASVFLSWLQVLANVKILKIGYSVIQAIDYEHLANLISKKVQPPHFARLESLTVVKYFRQSVSVPEDDIIKVVEHLLQNTTPMPRVNITEIYEDYDQYYRC
;
A
#
# COMPACT_ATOMS: atom_id res chain seq x y z
N MET A 1 22.07 -14.98 16.42
CA MET A 1 22.03 -13.71 17.15
C MET A 1 21.02 -13.83 18.27
N VAL A 2 21.38 -13.46 19.50
CA VAL A 2 20.45 -13.40 20.62
C VAL A 2 19.62 -12.13 20.43
N ARG A 3 18.31 -12.24 20.16
CA ARG A 3 17.42 -11.08 20.09
C ARG A 3 17.24 -10.51 21.49
N PHE A 4 17.29 -9.18 21.63
CA PHE A 4 16.89 -8.54 22.89
C PHE A 4 15.41 -8.87 23.15
N LYS A 5 15.10 -9.41 24.32
CA LYS A 5 13.73 -9.77 24.69
C LYS A 5 13.11 -8.64 25.50
N PHE A 6 11.99 -8.14 24.99
CA PHE A 6 11.15 -7.17 25.67
C PHE A 6 10.13 -7.92 26.54
N ASP A 7 10.56 -8.29 27.75
CA ASP A 7 9.73 -9.01 28.70
C ASP A 7 8.98 -8.02 29.63
N PRO A 8 7.82 -8.39 30.20
CA PRO A 8 7.14 -7.59 31.21
C PRO A 8 8.07 -7.20 32.37
N GLY A 9 8.01 -5.94 32.78
CA GLY A 9 8.88 -5.32 33.78
C GLY A 9 10.17 -4.70 33.22
N CYS A 10 10.48 -4.87 31.93
CA CYS A 10 11.63 -4.20 31.32
C CYS A 10 11.44 -2.68 31.22
N ALA A 11 12.44 -1.94 31.68
CA ALA A 11 12.54 -0.51 31.42
C ALA A 11 12.90 -0.26 29.95
N VAL A 12 12.15 0.63 29.31
CA VAL A 12 12.28 0.99 27.90
C VAL A 12 12.19 2.50 27.73
N GLU A 13 12.62 2.97 26.57
CA GLU A 13 12.30 4.31 26.10
C GLU A 13 11.31 4.21 24.94
N VAL A 14 10.28 5.06 24.95
CA VAL A 14 9.12 5.02 24.06
C VAL A 14 9.02 6.30 23.24
N ASN A 15 8.71 6.16 21.96
CA ASN A 15 8.42 7.27 21.05
C ASN A 15 6.98 7.18 20.56
N ASN A 16 6.13 8.09 21.02
CA ASN A 16 4.67 8.05 20.84
C ASN A 16 4.18 8.66 19.50
N ILE A 17 5.08 8.95 18.56
CA ILE A 17 4.72 9.54 17.27
C ILE A 17 5.47 8.80 16.17
N ASP A 18 4.73 8.20 15.24
CA ASP A 18 5.32 7.52 14.09
C ASP A 18 6.16 8.48 13.24
N GLY A 19 7.45 8.16 13.09
CA GLY A 19 8.28 8.64 11.98
C GLY A 19 8.77 10.10 12.03
N GLY A 20 8.63 10.83 13.14
CA GLY A 20 9.16 12.19 13.24
C GLY A 20 10.66 12.24 13.55
N ILE A 21 11.46 12.91 12.71
CA ILE A 21 12.88 13.24 12.99
C ILE A 21 13.03 14.18 14.22
N TYR A 22 11.90 14.65 14.78
CA TYR A 22 11.79 15.71 15.79
C TYR A 22 11.10 15.26 17.09
N THR A 23 11.08 13.97 17.41
CA THR A 23 10.29 13.45 18.56
C THR A 23 11.19 12.90 19.66
N PRO A 24 10.89 13.20 20.94
CA PRO A 24 11.69 12.72 22.07
C PRO A 24 11.37 11.27 22.42
N TRP A 25 12.29 10.65 23.13
CA TRP A 25 12.10 9.34 23.75
C TRP A 25 11.77 9.51 25.23
N PHE A 26 10.63 8.97 25.66
CA PHE A 26 10.14 9.03 27.04
C PHE A 26 10.47 7.73 27.79
N ASN A 27 10.75 7.82 29.08
CA ASN A 27 10.98 6.62 29.90
C ASN A 27 9.66 5.89 30.16
N GLY A 28 9.66 4.58 30.00
CA GLY A 28 8.51 3.73 30.31
C GLY A 28 8.90 2.32 30.75
N THR A 29 7.89 1.55 31.13
CA THR A 29 8.03 0.17 31.61
C THR A 29 7.02 -0.72 30.89
N ILE A 30 7.49 -1.84 30.34
CA ILE A 30 6.61 -2.82 29.70
C ILE A 30 5.73 -3.48 30.75
N ILE A 31 4.41 -3.33 30.64
CA ILE A 31 3.44 -3.97 31.54
C ILE A 31 3.11 -5.37 31.04
N SER A 32 2.80 -5.50 29.76
CA SER A 32 2.49 -6.79 29.14
C SER A 32 2.72 -6.76 27.63
N ARG A 33 2.83 -7.94 27.04
CA ARG A 33 2.89 -8.09 25.59
C ARG A 33 1.48 -8.35 25.07
N VAL A 34 0.99 -7.47 24.18
CA VAL A 34 -0.36 -7.54 23.61
C VAL A 34 -0.37 -8.47 22.40
N SER A 35 0.66 -8.38 21.54
CA SER A 35 0.80 -9.22 20.35
C SER A 35 2.27 -9.48 20.00
N SER A 36 2.53 -10.09 18.84
CA SER A 36 3.92 -10.33 18.40
C SER A 36 4.74 -9.04 18.24
N ASN A 37 4.10 -7.91 17.93
CA ASN A 37 4.75 -6.64 17.66
C ASN A 37 4.24 -5.48 18.53
N GLU A 38 3.37 -5.71 19.51
CA GLU A 38 2.77 -4.65 20.33
C GLU A 38 2.92 -4.93 21.82
N PHE A 39 3.17 -3.87 22.57
CA PHE A 39 3.43 -3.90 24.01
C PHE A 39 2.58 -2.84 24.70
N LEU A 40 1.97 -3.21 25.84
CA LEU A 40 1.36 -2.25 26.74
C LEU A 40 2.47 -1.65 27.60
N VAL A 41 2.63 -0.33 27.56
CA VAL A 41 3.68 0.39 28.27
C VAL A 41 3.08 1.45 29.19
N ASP A 42 3.65 1.55 30.37
CA ASP A 42 3.36 2.59 31.36
C ASP A 42 4.50 3.63 31.38
N TYR A 43 4.19 4.91 31.44
CA TYR A 43 5.20 5.98 31.39
C TYR A 43 5.63 6.33 32.82
N ASN A 44 6.94 6.28 33.09
CA ASN A 44 7.44 6.36 34.47
C ASN A 44 7.26 7.77 35.11
N ASP A 45 7.17 8.83 34.30
CA ASP A 45 7.24 10.23 34.77
C ASP A 45 6.21 11.16 34.11
N LEU A 46 5.15 10.59 33.50
CA LEU A 46 4.09 11.34 32.83
C LEU A 46 2.75 10.90 33.42
N GLU A 47 1.86 11.85 33.77
CA GLU A 47 0.44 11.56 34.09
C GLU A 47 -0.34 11.18 32.81
N LEU A 48 0.21 10.26 32.02
CA LEU A 48 -0.38 9.73 30.80
C LEU A 48 -0.99 8.37 31.10
N GLU A 49 -2.10 8.06 30.43
CA GLU A 49 -2.68 6.72 30.46
C GLU A 49 -1.73 5.70 29.83
N GLN A 50 -1.85 4.44 30.25
CA GLN A 50 -1.10 3.33 29.66
C GLN A 50 -1.45 3.22 28.16
N THR A 51 -0.44 3.06 27.31
CA THR A 51 -0.63 3.01 25.86
C THR A 51 -0.08 1.73 25.25
N VAL A 52 -0.75 1.23 24.23
CA VAL A 52 -0.25 0.15 23.38
C VAL A 52 0.67 0.77 22.32
N VAL A 53 1.91 0.29 22.26
CA VAL A 53 2.93 0.79 21.32
C VAL A 53 3.54 -0.36 20.52
N GLY A 54 3.91 -0.07 19.28
CA GLY A 54 4.57 -1.01 18.39
C GLY A 54 6.04 -1.25 18.76
N ILE A 55 6.60 -2.38 18.32
CA ILE A 55 8.02 -2.73 18.54
C ILE A 55 8.99 -1.69 17.97
N HIS A 56 8.60 -0.96 16.92
CA HIS A 56 9.40 0.13 16.33
C HIS A 56 9.38 1.42 17.14
N GLN A 57 8.44 1.56 18.08
CA GLN A 57 8.27 2.72 18.96
C GLN A 57 8.98 2.55 20.31
N ILE A 58 9.57 1.39 20.56
CA ILE A 58 10.29 1.11 21.82
C ILE A 58 11.75 0.77 21.56
N ARG A 59 12.60 1.14 22.51
CA ARG A 59 14.00 0.69 22.58
C ARG A 59 14.36 0.42 24.04
N PRO A 60 15.36 -0.43 24.32
CA PRO A 60 15.85 -0.60 25.69
C PRO A 60 16.35 0.73 26.25
N VAL A 61 16.49 0.86 27.57
CA VAL A 61 17.25 1.98 28.14
C VAL A 61 18.74 1.75 27.85
N PRO A 62 19.47 2.71 27.25
CA PRO A 62 20.89 2.55 27.03
C PRO A 62 21.61 2.48 28.37
N SER A 63 22.55 1.53 28.53
CA SER A 63 23.31 1.41 29.76
C SER A 63 24.05 2.72 30.07
N PRO A 64 24.02 3.21 31.32
CA PRO A 64 24.71 4.44 31.69
C PRO A 64 26.21 4.25 31.45
N VAL A 65 26.75 4.95 30.45
CA VAL A 65 28.19 4.98 30.22
C VAL A 65 28.72 6.28 30.82
N SER A 66 29.06 6.21 32.10
CA SER A 66 29.43 7.35 32.93
C SER A 66 30.81 7.96 32.60
N ASP A 67 31.65 7.22 31.87
CA ASP A 67 33.08 7.53 31.70
C ASP A 67 33.43 8.20 30.35
N PHE A 68 32.46 8.73 29.60
CA PHE A 68 32.76 9.40 28.33
C PHE A 68 33.06 10.89 28.49
N GLU A 69 34.11 11.33 27.79
CA GLU A 69 34.39 12.74 27.53
C GLU A 69 33.54 13.21 26.35
N LEU A 70 32.63 14.15 26.62
CA LEU A 70 31.88 14.87 25.59
C LEU A 70 32.76 15.97 25.00
N LYS A 71 32.81 16.08 23.67
CA LYS A 71 33.62 17.06 22.95
C LYS A 71 32.73 17.96 22.09
N ILE A 72 33.26 19.12 21.74
CA ILE A 72 32.63 20.02 20.76
C ILE A 72 32.47 19.28 19.44
N GLY A 73 31.27 19.31 18.86
CA GLY A 73 30.93 18.58 17.63
C GLY A 73 30.28 17.21 17.84
N ASP A 74 30.21 16.69 19.08
CA ASP A 74 29.55 15.42 19.33
C ASP A 74 28.02 15.52 19.25
N ASP A 75 27.40 14.46 18.72
CA ASP A 75 25.95 14.24 18.82
C ASP A 75 25.60 13.59 20.16
N VAL A 76 24.60 14.17 20.84
CA VAL A 76 24.17 13.78 22.19
C VAL A 76 22.65 13.60 22.26
N ASP A 77 22.19 12.73 23.15
CA ASP A 77 20.82 12.78 23.65
C ASP A 77 20.78 13.71 24.86
N VAL A 78 19.87 14.67 24.84
CA VAL A 78 19.67 15.72 25.84
C VAL A 78 18.37 15.46 26.58
N PHE A 79 18.43 15.31 27.90
CA PHE A 79 17.24 15.19 28.71
C PHE A 79 16.59 16.56 28.93
N TRP A 80 15.45 16.78 28.27
CA TRP A 80 14.72 18.04 28.30
C TRP A 80 13.21 17.81 28.19
N LYS A 81 12.41 18.54 28.98
CA LYS A 81 10.95 18.37 29.03
C LYS A 81 10.52 16.89 29.17
N GLN A 82 11.11 16.19 30.15
CA GLN A 82 10.80 14.79 30.51
C GLN A 82 11.10 13.74 29.42
N GLY A 83 11.81 14.11 28.34
CA GLY A 83 12.23 13.16 27.31
C GLY A 83 13.68 13.37 26.86
N TRP A 84 14.21 12.37 26.17
CA TRP A 84 15.53 12.41 25.54
C TRP A 84 15.41 12.93 24.09
N TRP A 85 16.07 14.04 23.81
CA TRP A 85 16.08 14.71 22.52
C TRP A 85 17.44 14.61 21.85
N LYS A 86 17.47 14.41 20.54
CA LYS A 86 18.73 14.54 19.80
C LYS A 86 19.23 15.98 19.82
N GLY A 87 20.51 16.17 20.08
CA GLY A 87 21.19 17.46 20.05
C GLY A 87 22.64 17.34 19.63
N HIS A 88 23.26 18.51 19.42
CA HIS A 88 24.63 18.61 18.93
C HIS A 88 25.41 19.66 19.72
N ILE A 89 26.59 19.31 20.25
CA ILE A 89 27.39 20.20 21.10
C ILE A 89 28.07 21.27 20.23
N LYS A 90 27.80 22.54 20.53
CA LYS A 90 28.40 23.70 19.86
C LYS A 90 29.56 24.31 20.62
N GLU A 91 29.53 24.24 21.95
CA GLU A 91 30.51 24.89 22.80
C GLU A 91 30.62 24.14 24.13
N ASP A 92 31.84 23.96 24.62
CA ASP A 92 32.12 23.56 26.00
C ASP A 92 32.37 24.82 26.83
N LEU A 93 31.52 25.06 27.82
CA LEU A 93 31.57 26.25 28.68
C LEU A 93 32.41 26.01 29.94
N GLY A 94 33.00 24.82 30.09
CA GLY A 94 33.70 24.38 31.29
C GLY A 94 32.75 24.01 32.43
N TYR A 95 33.32 23.46 33.51
CA TYR A 95 32.59 23.06 34.73
C TYR A 95 31.39 22.13 34.47
N GLY A 96 31.51 21.26 33.46
CA GLY A 96 30.47 20.30 33.10
C GLY A 96 29.23 20.94 32.46
N LYS A 97 29.35 22.11 31.83
CA LYS A 97 28.26 22.76 31.09
C LYS A 97 28.57 22.85 29.61
N PHE A 98 27.59 22.50 28.79
CA PHE A 98 27.71 22.49 27.33
C PHE A 98 26.59 23.30 26.70
N ARG A 99 26.92 24.02 25.63
CA ARG A 99 25.94 24.67 24.76
C ARG A 99 25.56 23.67 23.66
N VAL A 100 24.29 23.25 23.65
CA VAL A 100 23.79 22.21 22.74
C VAL A 100 22.67 22.75 21.88
N THR A 101 22.76 22.57 20.57
CA THR A 101 21.67 22.80 19.62
C THR A 101 20.79 21.56 19.62
N VAL A 102 19.62 21.63 20.25
CA VAL A 102 18.64 20.54 20.25
C VAL A 102 17.82 20.62 18.96
N THR A 103 17.65 19.49 18.27
CA THR A 103 16.99 19.44 16.96
C THR A 103 15.59 20.08 17.03
N GLY A 104 15.34 21.04 16.13
CA GLY A 104 14.06 21.77 16.07
C GLY A 104 13.90 22.92 17.08
N THR A 105 14.93 23.24 17.89
CA THR A 105 14.87 24.36 18.85
C THR A 105 16.15 25.19 18.88
N PRO A 106 16.11 26.43 19.42
CA PRO A 106 17.31 27.22 19.61
C PRO A 106 18.30 26.56 20.57
N THR A 107 19.58 26.88 20.38
CA THR A 107 20.68 26.41 21.23
C THR A 107 20.50 26.81 22.69
N LYS A 108 20.68 25.85 23.61
CA LYS A 108 20.53 26.03 25.07
C LYS A 108 21.72 25.45 25.83
N VAL A 109 21.88 25.87 27.08
CA VAL A 109 22.94 25.37 27.96
C VAL A 109 22.39 24.22 28.81
N PHE A 110 23.11 23.10 28.82
CA PHE A 110 22.80 21.91 29.60
C PHE A 110 24.01 21.49 30.43
N SER A 111 23.75 20.91 31.60
CA SER A 111 24.79 20.29 32.42
C SER A 111 25.08 18.87 31.94
N LYS A 112 26.29 18.37 32.19
CA LYS A 112 26.77 17.05 31.72
C LYS A 112 25.84 15.91 32.13
N GLU A 113 25.19 16.02 33.29
CA GLU A 113 24.29 14.98 33.82
C GLU A 113 22.98 14.84 33.02
N LYS A 114 22.63 15.87 32.23
CA LYS A 114 21.49 15.83 31.30
C LYS A 114 21.88 15.42 29.89
N LEU A 115 23.12 15.00 29.68
CA LEU A 115 23.67 14.65 28.38
C LEU A 115 24.17 13.21 28.39
N ARG A 116 23.95 12.51 27.29
CA ARG A 116 24.60 11.22 27.01
C ARG A 116 24.95 11.15 25.53
N ILE A 117 25.90 10.30 25.16
CA ILE A 117 26.22 10.07 23.75
C ILE A 117 24.98 9.59 23.00
N HIS A 118 24.69 10.20 21.86
CA HIS A 118 23.60 9.79 20.99
C HIS A 118 23.89 8.42 20.38
N ARG A 119 22.92 7.50 20.45
CA ARG A 119 23.00 6.18 19.83
C ARG A 119 21.66 5.83 19.18
N ASN A 120 21.74 5.08 18.08
CA ASN A 120 20.58 4.54 17.40
C ASN A 120 20.33 3.10 17.84
N TRP A 121 19.06 2.74 18.06
CA TRP A 121 18.65 1.35 18.25
C TRP A 121 18.18 0.81 16.90
N ILE A 122 18.93 -0.13 16.33
CA ILE A 122 18.70 -0.67 14.98
C ILE A 122 18.80 -2.20 15.07
N ILE A 123 17.73 -2.90 14.70
CA ILE A 123 17.67 -4.38 14.59
C ILE A 123 18.30 -5.04 15.84
N ASP A 124 17.63 -4.88 16.98
CA ASP A 124 18.01 -5.46 18.27
C ASP A 124 19.40 -5.05 18.82
N ASN A 125 20.01 -3.98 18.30
CA ASN A 125 21.36 -3.55 18.70
C ASN A 125 21.50 -2.02 18.80
N TRP A 126 22.33 -1.56 19.74
CA TRP A 126 22.79 -0.17 19.84
C TRP A 126 23.91 0.10 18.83
N VAL A 127 23.82 1.23 18.12
CA VAL A 127 24.80 1.68 17.12
C VAL A 127 25.20 3.14 17.42
N PRO A 128 26.50 3.42 17.64
CA PRO A 128 27.59 2.47 17.84
C PRO A 128 27.36 1.57 19.08
N PRO A 129 27.97 0.36 19.12
CA PRO A 129 27.77 -0.59 20.22
C PRO A 129 28.19 0.00 21.58
N ILE A 130 27.57 -0.50 22.65
CA ILE A 130 27.92 -0.12 24.03
C ILE A 130 29.38 -0.54 24.25
N PRO A 131 30.31 0.39 24.52
CA PRO A 131 31.69 0.04 24.77
C PRO A 131 31.77 -0.71 26.08
N GLN A 132 32.03 -2.00 25.97
CA GLN A 132 32.50 -2.83 27.06
C GLN A 132 34.00 -2.50 27.21
N LYS A 133 34.41 -1.91 28.34
CA LYS A 133 35.79 -1.46 28.62
C LYS A 133 36.84 -2.37 27.94
N LEU A 134 37.51 -1.84 26.91
CA LEU A 134 38.71 -2.35 26.23
C LEU A 134 38.73 -3.86 25.91
N ARG A 135 38.12 -4.26 24.78
CA ARG A 135 38.67 -5.39 24.02
C ARG A 135 39.67 -4.84 23.02
N GLY A 136 40.95 -5.07 23.34
CA GLY A 136 42.08 -4.74 22.50
C GLY A 136 41.97 -5.43 21.14
N THR A 137 41.68 -4.61 20.15
CA THR A 137 42.32 -4.53 18.84
C THR A 137 41.80 -3.22 18.29
N GLU A 138 42.68 -2.24 18.10
CA GLU A 138 42.36 -1.10 17.26
C GLU A 138 42.13 -1.65 15.84
N GLU A 139 40.91 -2.11 15.57
CA GLU A 139 40.40 -2.05 14.22
C GLU A 139 40.37 -0.57 13.88
N THR A 140 41.29 -0.17 13.00
CA THR A 140 41.32 1.18 12.45
C THR A 140 39.91 1.54 11.98
N GLU A 141 39.52 2.79 12.15
CA GLU A 141 38.24 3.32 11.64
C GLU A 141 38.04 3.05 10.13
N GLU A 142 39.11 2.68 9.42
CA GLU A 142 39.14 2.23 8.04
C GLU A 142 38.60 0.80 7.84
N ASN A 143 38.85 -0.14 8.77
CA ASN A 143 38.28 -1.49 8.77
C ASN A 143 36.77 -1.49 9.07
N ARG A 144 36.29 -0.58 9.91
CA ARG A 144 34.84 -0.44 10.18
C ARG A 144 34.08 0.16 9.00
N ARG A 145 34.73 0.99 8.19
CA ARG A 145 34.11 1.73 7.08
C ARG A 145 33.77 0.88 5.85
N ASN A 146 34.36 -0.32 5.69
CA ASN A 146 34.24 -1.11 4.45
C ASN A 146 33.46 -2.43 4.56
N ARG A 147 32.76 -2.70 5.66
CA ARG A 147 31.99 -3.96 5.85
C ARG A 147 30.94 -4.22 4.76
N ILE A 148 30.33 -3.17 4.21
CA ILE A 148 29.37 -3.32 3.10
C ILE A 148 30.12 -3.62 1.80
N GLY A 149 31.30 -3.03 1.60
CA GLY A 149 32.15 -3.26 0.42
C GLY A 149 32.67 -4.69 0.32
N GLU A 150 32.67 -5.47 1.41
CA GLU A 150 33.08 -6.88 1.45
C GLU A 150 31.94 -7.85 1.06
N LEU A 151 30.69 -7.40 1.03
CA LEU A 151 29.55 -8.25 0.70
C LEU A 151 29.65 -8.80 -0.73
N PRO A 152 29.14 -10.01 -1.02
CA PRO A 152 29.08 -10.54 -2.38
C PRO A 152 28.26 -9.66 -3.33
N ASP A 153 28.59 -9.69 -4.63
CA ASP A 153 27.91 -8.89 -5.67
C ASP A 153 26.39 -9.06 -5.65
N CYS A 154 25.91 -10.29 -5.45
CA CYS A 154 24.47 -10.58 -5.41
C CYS A 154 23.76 -9.87 -4.25
N ILE A 155 24.42 -9.74 -3.10
CA ILE A 155 23.87 -9.04 -1.93
C ILE A 155 23.88 -7.53 -2.17
N LEU A 156 24.94 -6.99 -2.76
CA LEU A 156 25.00 -5.58 -3.13
C LEU A 156 23.93 -5.20 -4.15
N LEU A 157 23.74 -6.03 -5.19
CA LEU A 157 22.65 -5.86 -6.16
C LEU A 157 21.28 -5.93 -5.50
N HIS A 158 21.08 -6.84 -4.55
CA HIS A 158 19.83 -6.94 -3.79
C HIS A 158 19.59 -5.69 -2.93
N ILE A 159 20.60 -5.19 -2.21
CA ILE A 159 20.51 -3.95 -1.45
C ILE A 159 20.15 -2.77 -2.36
N MET A 160 20.88 -2.61 -3.48
CA MET A 160 20.61 -1.56 -4.46
C MET A 160 19.21 -1.68 -5.09
N SER A 161 18.65 -2.89 -5.20
CA SER A 161 17.31 -3.10 -5.78
C SER A 161 16.16 -2.53 -4.95
N PHE A 162 16.42 -2.20 -3.68
CA PHE A 162 15.47 -1.47 -2.82
C PHE A 162 15.60 0.06 -2.94
N LEU A 163 16.61 0.57 -3.65
CA LEU A 163 16.82 2.00 -3.85
C LEU A 163 16.10 2.46 -5.12
N GLU A 164 15.66 3.71 -5.13
CA GLU A 164 15.32 4.40 -6.36
C GLU A 164 16.54 4.46 -7.29
N ALA A 165 16.31 4.51 -8.60
CA ALA A 165 17.41 4.48 -9.57
C ALA A 165 18.41 5.62 -9.37
N ARG A 166 17.93 6.81 -8.98
CA ARG A 166 18.78 7.96 -8.67
C ARG A 166 19.75 7.66 -7.53
N ASP A 167 19.25 7.07 -6.44
CA ASP A 167 20.06 6.79 -5.26
C ASP A 167 20.97 5.60 -5.49
N ALA A 168 20.52 4.58 -6.23
CA ALA A 168 21.38 3.50 -6.70
C ALA A 168 22.56 4.05 -7.52
N VAL A 169 22.33 4.99 -8.44
CA VAL A 169 23.42 5.63 -9.19
C VAL A 169 24.33 6.47 -8.29
N ARG A 170 23.80 7.16 -7.28
CA ARG A 170 24.64 7.90 -6.32
C ARG A 170 25.60 7.00 -5.55
N THR A 171 25.22 5.76 -5.28
CA THR A 171 26.13 4.79 -4.63
C THR A 171 27.38 4.46 -5.48
N CYS A 172 27.39 4.80 -6.78
CA CYS A 172 28.55 4.59 -7.65
C CYS A 172 29.80 5.36 -7.19
N ILE A 173 29.65 6.42 -6.37
CA ILE A 173 30.77 7.17 -5.81
C ILE A 173 31.56 6.37 -4.76
N LEU A 174 30.96 5.29 -4.21
CA LEU A 174 31.56 4.50 -3.14
C LEU A 174 32.77 3.70 -3.63
N SER A 175 32.70 3.11 -4.82
CA SER A 175 33.86 2.48 -5.49
C SER A 175 33.55 2.11 -6.95
N LYS A 176 34.61 1.74 -7.70
CA LYS A 176 34.47 1.19 -9.06
C LYS A 176 33.54 -0.02 -9.11
N ARG A 177 33.59 -0.89 -8.09
CA ARG A 177 32.74 -2.08 -7.98
C ARG A 177 31.25 -1.71 -7.93
N TRP A 178 30.88 -0.72 -7.12
CA TRP A 178 29.49 -0.25 -7.03
C TRP A 178 29.03 0.39 -8.33
N LYS A 179 29.93 1.14 -9.00
CA LYS A 179 29.66 1.70 -10.32
C LYS A 179 29.35 0.63 -11.38
N ASP A 180 30.08 -0.48 -11.39
CA ASP A 180 29.85 -1.56 -12.34
C ASP A 180 28.61 -2.39 -11.99
N LEU A 181 28.35 -2.64 -10.70
CA LEU A 181 27.14 -3.34 -10.25
C LEU A 181 25.87 -2.54 -10.54
N CYS A 182 25.91 -1.21 -10.39
CA CYS A 182 24.76 -0.36 -10.68
C CYS A 182 24.26 -0.53 -12.14
N LYS A 183 25.17 -0.80 -13.10
CA LYS A 183 24.80 -1.04 -14.50
C LYS A 183 24.03 -2.36 -14.70
N ARG A 184 24.16 -3.30 -13.77
CA ARG A 184 23.58 -4.66 -13.82
C ARG A 184 22.29 -4.80 -13.03
N LEU A 185 21.74 -3.71 -12.51
CA LEU A 185 20.51 -3.75 -11.72
C LEU A 185 19.36 -4.40 -12.49
N THR A 186 18.49 -5.14 -11.81
CA THR A 186 17.32 -5.76 -12.47
C THR A 186 16.02 -5.05 -12.11
N THR A 187 16.08 -4.09 -11.20
CA THR A 187 14.94 -3.32 -10.69
C THR A 187 15.29 -1.85 -10.76
N LEU A 188 14.45 -1.07 -11.41
CA LEU A 188 14.61 0.38 -11.52
C LEU A 188 13.29 1.06 -11.19
N ALA A 189 13.35 2.09 -10.36
CA ALA A 189 12.23 2.96 -10.06
C ALA A 189 12.62 4.41 -10.34
N TYR A 190 11.82 5.07 -11.16
CA TYR A 190 11.84 6.52 -11.32
C TYR A 190 10.66 7.11 -10.55
N ILE A 191 10.98 7.78 -9.46
CA ILE A 191 10.03 8.59 -8.70
C ILE A 191 10.39 10.05 -8.97
N PRO A 192 9.45 10.84 -9.49
CA PRO A 192 9.75 12.15 -10.03
C PRO A 192 10.12 13.08 -8.89
N SER A 193 11.20 13.83 -9.10
CA SER A 193 11.61 14.92 -8.23
C SER A 193 11.20 16.25 -8.84
N TRP A 194 11.29 17.35 -8.08
CA TRP A 194 10.94 18.69 -8.53
C TRP A 194 11.80 19.20 -9.71
N ASP A 195 12.85 18.46 -10.08
CA ASP A 195 13.74 18.75 -11.20
C ASP A 195 13.28 18.01 -12.47
N GLU A 196 12.70 18.73 -13.44
CA GLU A 196 12.23 18.18 -14.72
C GLU A 196 13.35 17.52 -15.55
N SER A 197 14.61 17.97 -15.40
CA SER A 197 15.74 17.36 -16.11
C SER A 197 16.05 15.95 -15.63
N SER A 198 15.50 15.55 -14.48
CA SER A 198 15.78 14.26 -13.86
C SER A 198 15.28 13.07 -14.67
N PHE A 199 14.16 13.19 -15.41
CA PHE A 199 13.66 12.09 -16.24
C PHE A 199 14.55 11.84 -17.46
N LYS A 200 14.92 12.89 -18.21
CA LYS A 200 15.83 12.75 -19.36
C LYS A 200 17.17 12.15 -18.95
N ASN A 201 17.70 12.57 -17.81
CA ASN A 201 18.93 12.01 -17.25
C ASN A 201 18.76 10.54 -16.87
N PHE A 202 17.66 10.18 -16.22
CA PHE A 202 17.32 8.79 -15.90
C PHE A 202 17.21 7.94 -17.17
N GLN A 203 16.41 8.36 -18.14
CA GLN A 203 16.23 7.67 -19.42
C GLN A 203 17.56 7.52 -20.15
N SER A 204 18.36 8.58 -20.29
CA SER A 204 19.67 8.54 -20.92
C SER A 204 20.62 7.54 -20.24
N TRP A 205 20.62 7.51 -18.90
CA TRP A 205 21.41 6.55 -18.13
C TRP A 205 20.94 5.10 -18.37
N VAL A 206 19.63 4.85 -18.35
CA VAL A 206 19.08 3.51 -18.61
C VAL A 206 19.46 3.02 -20.01
N LEU A 207 19.31 3.88 -21.02
CA LEU A 207 19.56 3.50 -22.42
C LEU A 207 21.05 3.34 -22.74
N SER A 208 21.91 4.17 -22.15
CA SER A 208 23.31 4.29 -22.57
C SER A 208 24.32 3.68 -21.60
N SER A 209 23.99 3.58 -20.31
CA SER A 209 24.96 3.19 -19.26
C SER A 209 24.72 1.81 -18.68
N ARG A 210 23.51 1.25 -18.79
CA ARG A 210 23.24 -0.12 -18.35
C ARG A 210 24.03 -1.16 -19.12
N ASP A 211 24.28 -2.28 -18.47
CA ASP A 211 24.70 -3.50 -19.13
C ASP A 211 23.51 -4.12 -19.87
N GLN A 212 23.53 -4.06 -21.20
CA GLN A 212 22.48 -4.57 -22.08
C GLN A 212 22.34 -6.10 -22.03
N SER A 213 23.37 -6.82 -21.56
CA SER A 213 23.27 -8.28 -21.37
C SER A 213 22.43 -8.65 -20.14
N CYS A 214 22.22 -7.70 -19.22
CA CYS A 214 21.46 -7.91 -18.00
C CYS A 214 19.98 -7.59 -18.21
N SER A 215 19.10 -8.54 -17.84
CA SER A 215 17.66 -8.32 -17.86
C SER A 215 17.22 -7.18 -16.93
N LEU A 216 16.21 -6.43 -17.35
CA LEU A 216 15.50 -5.47 -16.53
C LEU A 216 14.16 -6.10 -16.13
N ARG A 217 14.10 -6.72 -14.95
CA ARG A 217 12.92 -7.49 -14.50
C ARG A 217 11.78 -6.60 -14.01
N ASN A 218 12.10 -5.49 -13.33
CA ASN A 218 11.12 -4.60 -12.73
C ASN A 218 11.39 -3.15 -13.13
N LEU A 219 10.35 -2.47 -13.61
CA LEU A 219 10.39 -1.05 -13.91
C LEU A 219 9.17 -0.36 -13.31
N THR A 220 9.42 0.67 -12.51
CA THR A 220 8.40 1.59 -12.00
C THR A 220 8.69 2.99 -12.53
N VAL A 221 7.70 3.63 -13.14
CA VAL A 221 7.80 5.00 -13.63
C VAL A 221 6.60 5.80 -13.16
N ASP A 222 6.83 6.78 -12.30
CA ASP A 222 5.83 7.80 -11.99
C ASP A 222 6.16 9.09 -12.75
N THR A 223 5.19 9.60 -13.49
CA THR A 223 5.37 10.75 -14.38
C THR A 223 4.73 12.02 -13.82
N GLN A 224 4.43 12.08 -12.51
CA GLN A 224 3.75 13.20 -11.83
C GLN A 224 4.10 14.61 -12.32
N PHE A 225 5.38 14.88 -12.54
CA PHE A 225 5.90 16.19 -12.94
C PHE A 225 6.35 16.24 -14.41
N LEU A 226 6.05 15.21 -15.20
CA LEU A 226 6.31 15.22 -16.64
C LEU A 226 5.12 15.83 -17.37
N GLU A 227 5.44 16.66 -18.35
CA GLU A 227 4.48 17.39 -19.18
C GLU A 227 4.85 17.26 -20.66
N GLY A 228 3.87 17.45 -21.55
CA GLY A 228 4.10 17.49 -22.99
C GLY A 228 4.45 16.13 -23.61
N GLU A 229 5.44 16.12 -24.50
CA GLU A 229 5.82 14.99 -25.36
C GLU A 229 7.07 14.22 -24.87
N GLU A 230 7.35 14.24 -23.56
CA GLU A 230 8.45 13.44 -23.00
C GLU A 230 8.33 11.97 -23.43
N ASP A 231 9.43 11.41 -23.97
CA ASP A 231 9.39 10.15 -24.71
C ASP A 231 9.48 8.92 -23.79
N LEU A 232 8.38 8.67 -23.07
CA LEU A 232 8.19 7.47 -22.25
C LEU A 232 8.26 6.18 -23.09
N HIS A 233 7.84 6.25 -24.36
CA HIS A 233 7.83 5.11 -25.27
C HIS A 233 9.22 4.50 -25.43
N THR A 234 10.26 5.29 -25.68
CA THR A 234 11.62 4.75 -25.88
C THR A 234 12.15 4.02 -24.64
N LEU A 235 11.89 4.54 -23.44
CA LEU A 235 12.27 3.89 -22.18
C LEU A 235 11.54 2.54 -22.00
N VAL A 236 10.22 2.53 -22.18
CA VAL A 236 9.40 1.33 -22.00
C VAL A 236 9.73 0.28 -23.05
N GLN A 237 9.92 0.70 -24.31
CA GLN A 237 10.36 -0.16 -25.40
C GLN A 237 11.69 -0.85 -25.06
N TYR A 238 12.69 -0.08 -24.64
CA TYR A 238 13.96 -0.65 -24.18
C TYR A 238 13.72 -1.68 -23.08
N ALA A 239 12.94 -1.35 -22.05
CA ALA A 239 12.72 -2.25 -20.93
C ALA A 239 12.07 -3.58 -21.36
N LEU A 240 11.04 -3.52 -22.21
CA LEU A 240 10.36 -4.70 -22.75
C LEU A 240 11.31 -5.61 -23.54
N PHE A 241 12.22 -5.04 -24.34
CA PHE A 241 13.26 -5.82 -25.04
C PHE A 241 14.29 -6.47 -24.11
N HIS A 242 14.34 -6.08 -22.84
CA HIS A 242 15.27 -6.61 -21.84
C HIS A 242 14.57 -7.50 -20.81
N ASN A 243 13.58 -8.29 -21.24
CA ASN A 243 12.86 -9.29 -20.44
C ASN A 243 12.14 -8.71 -19.21
N LEU A 244 11.43 -7.59 -19.40
CA LEU A 244 10.62 -6.98 -18.36
C LEU A 244 9.47 -7.90 -17.93
N GLN A 245 9.38 -8.16 -16.63
CA GLN A 245 8.39 -9.04 -16.02
C GLN A 245 7.35 -8.24 -15.21
N HIS A 246 7.77 -7.17 -14.55
CA HIS A 246 6.92 -6.30 -13.75
C HIS A 246 7.02 -4.86 -14.24
N LEU A 247 5.89 -4.31 -14.68
CA LEU A 247 5.79 -2.92 -15.11
C LEU A 247 4.73 -2.20 -14.28
N ASN A 248 5.13 -1.08 -13.64
CA ASN A 248 4.21 -0.14 -13.02
C ASN A 248 4.43 1.25 -13.65
N ILE A 249 3.39 1.80 -14.28
CA ILE A 249 3.44 3.14 -14.86
C ILE A 249 2.29 3.98 -14.31
N LYS A 250 2.62 5.15 -13.76
CA LYS A 250 1.68 6.20 -13.37
C LYS A 250 1.81 7.38 -14.32
N ILE A 251 0.84 7.57 -15.20
CA ILE A 251 0.82 8.58 -16.26
C ILE A 251 0.14 9.85 -15.76
N ASN A 252 0.84 10.99 -15.80
CA ASN A 252 0.29 12.29 -15.45
C ASN A 252 -0.72 12.75 -16.50
N GLN A 253 -1.77 13.45 -16.07
CA GLN A 253 -2.83 14.00 -16.93
C GLN A 253 -2.31 14.97 -18.01
N SER A 254 -1.19 15.63 -17.73
CA SER A 254 -0.56 16.62 -18.63
C SER A 254 0.36 15.99 -19.65
N LEU A 255 0.70 14.70 -19.50
CA LEU A 255 1.54 13.97 -20.44
C LEU A 255 0.69 13.49 -21.63
N THR A 256 1.24 13.58 -22.83
CA THR A 256 0.68 12.97 -24.05
C THR A 256 1.60 11.84 -24.51
N PRO A 257 1.38 10.60 -24.04
CA PRO A 257 2.16 9.47 -24.51
C PRO A 257 1.97 9.26 -26.01
N LYS A 258 3.02 8.74 -26.67
CA LYS A 258 2.92 8.32 -28.07
C LYS A 258 1.82 7.25 -28.24
N PRO A 259 1.02 7.28 -29.31
CA PRO A 259 -0.07 6.33 -29.55
C PRO A 259 0.38 4.85 -29.51
N GLU A 260 1.63 4.58 -29.86
CA GLU A 260 2.21 3.24 -29.91
C GLU A 260 2.53 2.65 -28.52
N LEU A 261 2.58 3.47 -27.46
CA LEU A 261 2.98 3.02 -26.12
C LEU A 261 2.05 1.94 -25.57
N LEU A 262 0.73 2.14 -25.62
CA LEU A 262 -0.23 1.17 -25.07
C LEU A 262 -0.25 -0.14 -25.87
N PRO A 263 -0.33 -0.13 -27.21
CA PRO A 263 -0.18 -1.35 -28.02
C PRO A 263 1.13 -2.09 -27.71
N LEU A 264 2.25 -1.38 -27.56
CA LEU A 264 3.55 -1.97 -27.23
C LEU A 264 3.54 -2.68 -25.87
N ILE A 265 2.97 -2.06 -24.84
CA ILE A 265 2.87 -2.66 -23.50
C ILE A 265 1.96 -3.89 -23.54
N LEU A 266 0.78 -3.77 -24.18
CA LEU A 266 -0.32 -4.74 -24.15
C LEU A 266 -0.14 -5.92 -25.13
N THR A 267 1.00 -5.99 -25.81
CA THR A 267 1.42 -7.11 -26.68
C THR A 267 2.72 -7.77 -26.19
N SER A 268 3.17 -7.42 -24.98
CA SER A 268 4.40 -7.98 -24.40
C SER A 268 4.27 -9.47 -24.03
N HIS A 269 5.32 -10.23 -24.32
CA HIS A 269 5.37 -11.68 -24.08
C HIS A 269 6.03 -12.05 -22.75
N SER A 270 6.66 -11.10 -22.06
CA SER A 270 7.44 -11.35 -20.83
C SER A 270 6.76 -10.84 -19.56
N LEU A 271 5.76 -9.96 -19.67
CA LEU A 271 5.10 -9.34 -18.52
C LEU A 271 4.27 -10.36 -17.74
N THR A 272 4.60 -10.54 -16.48
CA THR A 272 3.83 -11.32 -15.49
C THR A 272 2.96 -10.43 -14.60
N PHE A 273 3.33 -9.15 -14.45
CA PHE A 273 2.62 -8.14 -13.69
C PHE A 273 2.58 -6.82 -14.47
N LEU A 274 1.40 -6.22 -14.59
CA LEU A 274 1.20 -4.90 -15.19
C LEU A 274 0.30 -4.05 -14.31
N GLU A 275 0.79 -2.90 -13.90
CA GLU A 275 0.01 -1.81 -13.31
C GLU A 275 0.09 -0.57 -14.19
N LEU A 276 -1.05 -0.12 -14.68
CA LEU A 276 -1.17 1.07 -15.51
C LEU A 276 -2.22 2.00 -14.89
N SER A 277 -1.76 3.17 -14.45
CA SER A 277 -2.60 4.17 -13.80
C SER A 277 -2.48 5.51 -14.51
N TYR A 278 -3.59 6.16 -14.79
CA TYR A 278 -3.62 7.56 -15.24
C TYR A 278 -4.03 8.48 -14.09
N ARG A 279 -3.36 9.63 -13.92
CA ARG A 279 -3.77 10.59 -12.89
C ARG A 279 -5.05 11.30 -13.31
N ARG A 280 -5.98 11.44 -12.36
CA ARG A 280 -7.28 12.10 -12.55
C ARG A 280 -7.11 13.49 -13.14
N GLY A 281 -7.76 13.74 -14.28
CA GLY A 281 -7.65 15.01 -14.99
C GLY A 281 -8.75 15.31 -16.00
N LYS A 282 -8.77 16.54 -16.51
CA LYS A 282 -9.78 17.02 -17.49
C LYS A 282 -9.74 16.30 -18.85
N ALA A 283 -8.70 15.51 -19.12
CA ALA A 283 -8.41 14.89 -20.42
C ALA A 283 -8.65 13.38 -20.44
N ALA A 284 -9.77 12.90 -19.87
CA ALA A 284 -10.12 11.47 -19.81
C ALA A 284 -9.98 10.75 -21.17
N VAL A 285 -10.24 11.43 -22.29
CA VAL A 285 -10.11 10.87 -23.66
C VAL A 285 -8.71 10.32 -23.99
N LYS A 286 -7.65 10.70 -23.27
CA LYS A 286 -6.27 10.24 -23.56
C LYS A 286 -5.91 8.86 -23.00
N SER A 287 -6.77 8.22 -22.20
CA SER A 287 -6.49 6.94 -21.54
C SER A 287 -7.26 5.75 -22.12
N VAL A 288 -7.63 5.81 -23.41
CA VAL A 288 -8.36 4.74 -24.10
C VAL A 288 -7.44 3.56 -24.38
N LEU A 289 -7.82 2.37 -23.90
CA LEU A 289 -7.08 1.14 -24.12
C LEU A 289 -7.47 0.47 -25.45
N PRO A 290 -6.53 -0.26 -26.09
CA PRO A 290 -6.85 -1.17 -27.18
C PRO A 290 -7.98 -2.14 -26.83
N LYS A 291 -8.76 -2.53 -27.84
CA LYS A 291 -9.93 -3.43 -27.70
C LYS A 291 -9.59 -4.84 -27.21
N SER A 292 -8.34 -5.27 -27.34
CA SER A 292 -7.91 -6.62 -26.95
C SER A 292 -6.46 -6.60 -26.49
N PHE A 293 -6.12 -7.48 -25.53
CA PHE A 293 -4.77 -7.61 -24.98
C PHE A 293 -4.16 -8.96 -25.35
N HIS A 294 -2.85 -8.98 -25.62
CA HIS A 294 -2.09 -10.21 -25.88
C HIS A 294 -0.88 -10.28 -24.94
N LEU A 295 -1.13 -10.76 -23.71
CA LEU A 295 -0.13 -10.87 -22.66
C LEU A 295 -0.11 -12.33 -22.14
N PRO A 296 0.57 -13.26 -22.84
CA PRO A 296 0.38 -14.70 -22.67
C PRO A 296 0.80 -15.24 -21.30
N VAL A 297 1.69 -14.55 -20.58
CA VAL A 297 2.21 -14.98 -19.27
C VAL A 297 1.76 -14.06 -18.11
N LEU A 298 0.87 -13.11 -18.39
CA LEU A 298 0.41 -12.13 -17.40
C LEU A 298 -0.44 -12.80 -16.33
N ARG A 299 -0.05 -12.63 -15.06
CA ARG A 299 -0.75 -13.18 -13.89
C ARG A 299 -1.55 -12.12 -13.15
N THR A 300 -1.10 -10.88 -13.20
CA THR A 300 -1.73 -9.78 -12.46
C THR A 300 -1.84 -8.55 -13.34
N LEU A 301 -3.07 -8.03 -13.48
CA LEU A 301 -3.39 -6.83 -14.24
C LEU A 301 -4.11 -5.83 -13.34
N HIS A 302 -3.49 -4.69 -13.11
CA HIS A 302 -4.04 -3.56 -12.37
C HIS A 302 -4.23 -2.39 -13.33
N LEU A 303 -5.46 -1.91 -13.46
CA LEU A 303 -5.81 -0.78 -14.31
C LEU A 303 -6.51 0.28 -13.47
N GLU A 304 -6.06 1.52 -13.61
CA GLU A 304 -6.61 2.64 -12.85
C GLU A 304 -6.81 3.89 -13.74
N TYR A 305 -7.99 4.49 -13.68
CA TYR A 305 -8.37 5.68 -14.48
C TYR A 305 -8.21 5.50 -16.00
N VAL A 306 -8.47 4.30 -16.50
CA VAL A 306 -8.45 3.97 -17.94
C VAL A 306 -9.85 3.90 -18.53
N ASN A 307 -9.94 4.07 -19.85
CA ASN A 307 -11.20 4.01 -20.59
C ASN A 307 -11.24 2.82 -21.55
N PHE A 308 -12.41 2.19 -21.64
CA PHE A 308 -12.68 1.10 -22.56
C PHE A 308 -13.71 1.51 -23.61
N VAL A 309 -13.49 1.04 -24.84
CA VAL A 309 -14.40 1.19 -25.98
C VAL A 309 -14.98 -0.17 -26.36
N ALA A 310 -16.19 -0.17 -26.91
CA ALA A 310 -16.87 -1.40 -27.28
C ALA A 310 -16.09 -2.19 -28.34
N THR A 311 -16.03 -3.50 -28.15
CA THR A 311 -15.51 -4.44 -29.14
C THR A 311 -16.55 -4.65 -30.25
N HIS A 312 -17.75 -5.08 -29.87
CA HIS A 312 -18.93 -5.34 -30.71
C HIS A 312 -20.19 -5.17 -29.84
N ASP A 313 -21.31 -4.74 -30.44
CA ASP A 313 -22.64 -4.69 -29.82
C ASP A 313 -22.67 -4.08 -28.40
N HIS A 314 -21.94 -2.98 -28.16
CA HIS A 314 -21.83 -2.29 -26.87
C HIS A 314 -21.05 -3.06 -25.76
N TYR A 315 -20.48 -4.22 -26.06
CA TYR A 315 -19.72 -5.05 -25.11
C TYR A 315 -18.22 -4.74 -25.10
N VAL A 316 -17.65 -4.72 -23.90
CA VAL A 316 -16.21 -4.59 -23.64
C VAL A 316 -15.70 -5.89 -23.01
N ASP A 317 -14.76 -6.58 -23.67
CA ASP A 317 -14.04 -7.73 -23.08
C ASP A 317 -12.59 -7.87 -23.58
N PRO A 318 -11.67 -7.01 -23.11
CA PRO A 318 -10.27 -7.09 -23.50
C PRO A 318 -9.52 -8.22 -22.79
N PHE A 319 -10.14 -8.91 -21.82
CA PHE A 319 -9.47 -9.84 -20.89
C PHE A 319 -9.56 -11.31 -21.32
N SER A 320 -10.42 -11.61 -22.28
CA SER A 320 -10.69 -12.97 -22.79
C SER A 320 -9.47 -13.75 -23.27
N ASN A 321 -8.47 -13.07 -23.83
CA ASN A 321 -7.25 -13.69 -24.36
C ASN A 321 -6.11 -13.82 -23.32
N LEU A 322 -6.34 -13.44 -22.07
CA LEU A 322 -5.31 -13.47 -21.02
C LEU A 322 -5.30 -14.83 -20.32
N HIS A 323 -4.70 -15.84 -20.96
CA HIS A 323 -4.77 -17.26 -20.55
C HIS A 323 -4.00 -17.64 -19.27
N ALA A 324 -3.19 -16.74 -18.71
CA ALA A 324 -2.46 -16.97 -17.45
C ALA A 324 -2.93 -16.05 -16.31
N LEU A 325 -3.95 -15.22 -16.56
CA LEU A 325 -4.40 -14.17 -15.64
C LEU A 325 -5.03 -14.79 -14.39
N ASN A 326 -4.52 -14.39 -13.24
CA ASN A 326 -5.00 -14.84 -11.93
C ASN A 326 -5.74 -13.72 -11.20
N THR A 327 -5.21 -12.50 -11.28
CA THR A 327 -5.70 -11.33 -10.55
C THR A 327 -6.00 -10.18 -11.51
N LEU A 328 -7.23 -9.66 -11.47
CA LEU A 328 -7.65 -8.47 -12.20
C LEU A 328 -8.14 -7.42 -11.20
N VAL A 329 -7.59 -6.22 -11.28
CA VAL A 329 -8.00 -5.07 -10.48
C VAL A 329 -8.33 -3.90 -11.40
N LEU A 330 -9.57 -3.41 -11.31
CA LEU A 330 -10.05 -2.26 -12.06
C LEU A 330 -10.41 -1.16 -11.07
N ARG A 331 -9.74 0.00 -11.12
CA ARG A 331 -10.05 1.14 -10.24
C ARG A 331 -10.40 2.38 -11.04
N PHE A 332 -11.52 3.02 -10.73
CA PHE A 332 -11.97 4.26 -11.36
C PHE A 332 -11.93 4.22 -12.91
N CYS A 333 -12.21 3.06 -13.49
CA CYS A 333 -12.23 2.89 -14.94
C CYS A 333 -13.58 3.30 -15.51
N ASP A 334 -13.64 3.60 -16.81
CA ASP A 334 -14.88 3.98 -17.47
C ASP A 334 -15.12 3.29 -18.81
N LEU A 335 -16.39 3.22 -19.20
CA LEU A 335 -16.83 2.81 -20.53
C LEU A 335 -17.24 4.08 -21.27
N ILE A 336 -16.72 4.26 -22.49
CA ILE A 336 -16.96 5.47 -23.28
C ILE A 336 -17.64 5.13 -24.61
N GLU A 337 -18.06 6.17 -25.32
CA GLU A 337 -18.74 6.06 -26.62
C GLU A 337 -20.06 5.29 -26.48
N ASP A 338 -20.20 4.18 -27.20
CA ASP A 338 -21.37 3.31 -27.22
C ASP A 338 -21.23 2.10 -26.28
N ALA A 339 -20.15 2.00 -25.49
CA ALA A 339 -19.94 0.88 -24.59
C ALA A 339 -20.90 0.94 -23.39
N GLN A 340 -21.61 -0.17 -23.14
CA GLN A 340 -22.60 -0.28 -22.07
C GLN A 340 -22.32 -1.46 -21.14
N VAL A 341 -21.79 -2.56 -21.67
CA VAL A 341 -21.62 -3.80 -20.89
C VAL A 341 -20.15 -4.13 -20.72
N LEU A 342 -19.71 -4.29 -19.46
CA LEU A 342 -18.38 -4.80 -19.16
C LEU A 342 -18.44 -6.32 -18.96
N CYS A 343 -17.96 -7.05 -19.96
CA CYS A 343 -17.76 -8.48 -19.90
C CYS A 343 -16.38 -8.82 -19.32
N ILE A 344 -16.35 -9.74 -18.37
CA ILE A 344 -15.13 -10.34 -17.87
C ILE A 344 -15.25 -11.84 -18.13
N SER A 345 -14.78 -12.27 -19.30
CA SER A 345 -14.74 -13.69 -19.65
C SER A 345 -13.32 -14.20 -19.50
N ASN A 346 -13.02 -14.98 -18.45
CA ASN A 346 -11.66 -15.48 -18.27
C ASN A 346 -11.66 -16.78 -17.46
N GLN A 347 -11.02 -17.82 -18.01
CA GLN A 347 -11.03 -19.17 -17.43
C GLN A 347 -10.02 -19.34 -16.29
N THR A 348 -8.99 -18.50 -16.18
CA THR A 348 -7.93 -18.65 -15.17
C THR A 348 -8.06 -17.67 -14.01
N LEU A 349 -8.89 -16.65 -14.15
CA LEU A 349 -9.08 -15.61 -13.16
C LEU A 349 -9.63 -16.18 -11.84
N SER A 350 -8.86 -16.01 -10.76
CA SER A 350 -9.28 -16.44 -9.43
C SER A 350 -9.61 -15.27 -8.50
N SER A 351 -9.12 -14.06 -8.79
CA SER A 351 -9.36 -12.86 -7.98
C SER A 351 -9.75 -11.68 -8.86
N LEU A 352 -10.92 -11.10 -8.58
CA LEU A 352 -11.43 -9.90 -9.24
C LEU A 352 -11.67 -8.81 -8.21
N THR A 353 -11.12 -7.62 -8.46
CA THR A 353 -11.42 -6.42 -7.68
C THR A 353 -11.92 -5.32 -8.61
N ILE A 354 -13.11 -4.79 -8.33
CA ILE A 354 -13.68 -3.65 -9.04
C ILE A 354 -13.91 -2.53 -8.04
N PHE A 355 -13.24 -1.42 -8.25
CA PHE A 355 -13.35 -0.23 -7.47
C PHE A 355 -13.90 0.88 -8.36
N HIS A 356 -15.21 1.15 -8.29
CA HIS A 356 -15.90 2.19 -9.06
C HIS A 356 -15.74 2.16 -10.59
N ILE A 357 -16.85 1.93 -11.30
CA ILE A 357 -16.97 2.11 -12.75
C ILE A 357 -18.25 2.92 -13.00
N SER A 358 -18.14 4.08 -13.66
CA SER A 358 -19.24 5.06 -13.73
C SER A 358 -20.27 4.76 -14.80
N SER A 359 -19.83 4.44 -16.02
CA SER A 359 -20.72 4.45 -17.19
C SER A 359 -21.27 3.08 -17.60
N ALA A 360 -20.73 1.97 -17.08
CA ALA A 360 -21.25 0.63 -17.40
C ALA A 360 -22.69 0.45 -16.92
N ASP A 361 -23.59 -0.03 -17.76
CA ASP A 361 -24.99 -0.38 -17.42
C ASP A 361 -25.14 -1.79 -16.86
N GLU A 362 -24.27 -2.70 -17.29
CA GLU A 362 -24.25 -4.11 -16.87
C GLU A 362 -22.82 -4.64 -16.74
N PHE A 363 -22.64 -5.56 -15.79
CA PHE A 363 -21.47 -6.41 -15.63
C PHE A 363 -21.85 -7.86 -15.97
N SER A 364 -21.11 -8.48 -16.88
CA SER A 364 -21.32 -9.88 -17.23
C SER A 364 -20.08 -10.70 -16.89
N LEU A 365 -20.24 -11.69 -15.99
CA LEU A 365 -19.15 -12.53 -15.52
C LEU A 365 -19.20 -13.91 -16.17
N SER A 366 -18.13 -14.29 -16.86
CA SER A 366 -17.88 -15.63 -17.39
C SER A 366 -16.52 -16.13 -16.85
N THR A 367 -16.47 -16.33 -15.53
CA THR A 367 -15.24 -16.60 -14.76
C THR A 367 -15.44 -17.80 -13.82
N PRO A 368 -15.48 -19.04 -14.35
CA PRO A 368 -15.88 -20.21 -13.57
C PRO A 368 -14.97 -20.50 -12.38
N ASN A 369 -13.68 -20.15 -12.46
CA ASN A 369 -12.66 -20.39 -11.42
C ASN A 369 -12.49 -19.23 -10.44
N LEU A 370 -13.39 -18.24 -10.47
CA LEU A 370 -13.33 -17.09 -9.56
C LEU A 370 -13.49 -17.55 -8.11
N SER A 371 -12.52 -17.21 -7.26
CA SER A 371 -12.46 -17.57 -5.85
C SER A 371 -12.65 -16.38 -4.91
N SER A 372 -12.24 -15.19 -5.34
CA SER A 372 -12.37 -13.94 -4.62
C SER A 372 -12.98 -12.88 -5.52
N PHE A 373 -14.03 -12.21 -5.04
CA PHE A 373 -14.62 -11.08 -5.72
C PHE A 373 -14.79 -9.91 -4.76
N THR A 374 -14.20 -8.78 -5.07
CA THR A 374 -14.22 -7.60 -4.22
C THR A 374 -14.75 -6.41 -5.01
N ILE A 375 -15.74 -5.72 -4.45
CA ILE A 375 -16.42 -4.59 -5.07
C ILE A 375 -16.50 -3.43 -4.08
N TRP A 376 -16.12 -2.25 -4.52
CA TRP A 376 -16.15 -1.03 -3.72
C TRP A 376 -16.89 0.11 -4.43
N LYS A 377 -17.60 0.91 -3.62
CA LYS A 377 -18.41 2.10 -3.94
C LYS A 377 -19.76 1.81 -4.63
N ILE A 378 -20.83 2.44 -4.09
CA ILE A 378 -22.24 2.13 -4.37
C ILE A 378 -22.78 2.43 -5.78
N PRO A 379 -22.28 3.39 -6.58
CA PRO A 379 -22.88 3.66 -7.90
C PRO A 379 -22.94 2.41 -8.81
N ILE A 380 -22.11 1.40 -8.54
CA ILE A 380 -22.12 0.12 -9.22
C ILE A 380 -23.39 -0.71 -8.98
N PHE A 381 -24.09 -0.55 -7.85
CA PHE A 381 -25.32 -1.29 -7.54
C PHE A 381 -26.56 -0.77 -8.28
N LYS A 382 -26.41 0.28 -9.09
CA LYS A 382 -27.45 0.66 -10.07
C LYS A 382 -27.41 -0.20 -11.32
N LYS A 383 -26.37 -1.02 -11.46
CA LYS A 383 -26.01 -1.70 -12.70
C LYS A 383 -26.32 -3.19 -12.57
N LEU A 384 -26.78 -3.82 -13.63
CA LEU A 384 -27.12 -5.23 -13.60
C LEU A 384 -25.85 -6.07 -13.46
N LEU A 385 -25.92 -7.16 -12.70
CA LEU A 385 -24.90 -8.19 -12.71
C LEU A 385 -25.53 -9.46 -13.25
N SER A 386 -24.93 -9.98 -14.32
CA SER A 386 -25.23 -11.29 -14.85
C SER A 386 -24.00 -12.18 -14.75
N SER A 387 -24.21 -13.48 -14.60
CA SER A 387 -23.14 -14.45 -14.80
C SER A 387 -23.63 -15.61 -15.64
N THR A 388 -22.83 -15.98 -16.63
CA THR A 388 -23.02 -17.20 -17.43
C THR A 388 -22.42 -18.42 -16.75
N SER A 389 -21.69 -18.22 -15.65
CA SER A 389 -21.06 -19.27 -14.84
C SER A 389 -21.73 -19.38 -13.47
N ASN A 390 -21.78 -20.58 -12.89
CA ASN A 390 -22.38 -20.79 -11.58
C ASN A 390 -21.48 -20.31 -10.40
N LEU A 391 -20.30 -19.74 -10.69
CA LEU A 391 -19.32 -19.26 -9.71
C LEU A 391 -19.07 -20.25 -8.55
N SER A 392 -19.01 -21.54 -8.87
CA SER A 392 -18.98 -22.63 -7.86
C SER A 392 -17.70 -22.68 -7.01
N PHE A 393 -16.62 -22.00 -7.43
CA PHE A 393 -15.37 -21.91 -6.68
C PHE A 393 -15.28 -20.68 -5.77
N LEU A 394 -16.30 -19.80 -5.79
CA LEU A 394 -16.31 -18.55 -5.05
C LEU A 394 -16.18 -18.81 -3.54
N GLN A 395 -15.05 -18.41 -2.97
CA GLN A 395 -14.75 -18.54 -1.55
C GLN A 395 -15.17 -17.28 -0.81
N GLN A 396 -14.77 -16.12 -1.32
CA GLN A 396 -14.96 -14.85 -0.63
C GLN A 396 -15.55 -13.79 -1.55
N VAL A 397 -16.56 -13.09 -1.04
CA VAL A 397 -17.12 -11.89 -1.65
C VAL A 397 -17.02 -10.76 -0.64
N ASN A 398 -16.41 -9.65 -1.04
CA ASN A 398 -16.36 -8.43 -0.24
C ASN A 398 -17.08 -7.33 -1.01
N ILE A 399 -18.14 -6.78 -0.43
CA ILE A 399 -18.96 -5.75 -1.05
C ILE A 399 -19.01 -4.59 -0.07
N ASP A 400 -18.56 -3.43 -0.51
CA ASP A 400 -18.61 -2.24 0.33
C ASP A 400 -18.94 -0.99 -0.47
N GLY A 401 -19.56 -0.04 0.21
CA GLY A 401 -20.22 1.09 -0.37
C GLY A 401 -19.78 2.44 0.18
N PHE A 402 -18.57 2.55 0.71
CA PHE A 402 -18.08 3.75 1.37
C PHE A 402 -18.45 5.07 0.66
N PHE A 403 -18.99 6.02 1.44
CA PHE A 403 -19.46 7.33 1.00
C PHE A 403 -18.53 8.45 1.47
N GLU A 404 -17.95 9.21 0.54
CA GLU A 404 -17.47 10.58 0.81
C GLU A 404 -18.58 11.58 0.44
N SER A 405 -19.48 11.86 1.39
CA SER A 405 -20.36 13.05 1.44
C SER A 405 -21.61 13.20 0.51
N ILE A 406 -22.71 13.60 1.18
CA ILE A 406 -23.88 14.44 0.81
C ILE A 406 -24.99 13.96 -0.16
N GLU A 407 -24.82 13.01 -1.08
CA GLU A 407 -25.98 12.52 -1.86
C GLU A 407 -26.73 11.35 -1.20
N ARG A 408 -27.32 11.61 -0.03
CA ARG A 408 -28.12 10.62 0.73
C ARG A 408 -29.48 10.27 0.08
N CYS A 409 -29.90 10.84 -1.05
CA CYS A 409 -31.32 10.76 -1.45
C CYS A 409 -31.62 10.14 -2.84
N SER A 410 -30.63 9.92 -3.72
CA SER A 410 -30.89 9.44 -5.10
C SER A 410 -30.51 7.97 -5.36
N ILE A 411 -29.95 7.28 -4.37
CA ILE A 411 -29.31 5.96 -4.51
C ILE A 411 -30.09 4.83 -3.83
N PHE A 412 -30.98 5.15 -2.88
CA PHE A 412 -31.79 4.18 -2.15
C PHE A 412 -33.03 3.69 -2.93
N LYS A 413 -33.00 3.74 -4.27
CA LYS A 413 -34.13 3.30 -5.12
C LYS A 413 -33.93 1.90 -5.74
N ASP A 414 -32.78 1.26 -5.52
CA ASP A 414 -32.33 0.10 -6.30
C ASP A 414 -31.78 -1.08 -5.45
N ALA A 415 -32.22 -1.27 -4.20
CA ALA A 415 -31.85 -2.46 -3.41
C ALA A 415 -32.28 -3.76 -4.09
N SER A 416 -33.31 -3.72 -4.94
CA SER A 416 -33.68 -4.84 -5.83
C SER A 416 -32.54 -5.31 -6.75
N VAL A 417 -31.70 -4.39 -7.24
CA VAL A 417 -30.52 -4.72 -8.05
C VAL A 417 -29.45 -5.36 -7.18
N PHE A 418 -29.24 -4.85 -5.97
CA PHE A 418 -28.29 -5.49 -5.05
C PHE A 418 -28.72 -6.93 -4.68
N LEU A 419 -30.01 -7.16 -4.44
CA LEU A 419 -30.53 -8.50 -4.19
C LEU A 419 -30.32 -9.44 -5.39
N SER A 420 -30.45 -8.95 -6.63
CA SER A 420 -30.16 -9.75 -7.82
C SER A 420 -28.68 -10.11 -7.93
N TRP A 421 -27.76 -9.22 -7.51
CA TRP A 421 -26.35 -9.55 -7.41
C TRP A 421 -26.09 -10.67 -6.41
N LEU A 422 -26.72 -10.60 -5.22
CA LEU A 422 -26.56 -11.66 -4.22
C LEU A 422 -27.10 -13.00 -4.70
N GLN A 423 -28.13 -13.02 -5.56
CA GLN A 423 -28.59 -14.25 -6.21
C GLN A 423 -27.54 -14.83 -7.16
N VAL A 424 -26.85 -13.98 -7.95
CA VAL A 424 -25.74 -14.41 -8.82
C VAL A 424 -24.56 -14.94 -7.99
N LEU A 425 -24.28 -14.32 -6.85
CA LEU A 425 -23.14 -14.65 -5.97
C LEU A 425 -23.47 -15.69 -4.90
N ALA A 426 -24.62 -16.38 -5.01
CA ALA A 426 -25.18 -17.23 -3.96
C ALA A 426 -24.32 -18.44 -3.55
N ASN A 427 -23.36 -18.85 -4.38
CA ASN A 427 -22.45 -19.97 -4.09
C ASN A 427 -21.22 -19.60 -3.24
N VAL A 428 -21.13 -18.36 -2.73
CA VAL A 428 -20.05 -17.89 -1.87
C VAL A 428 -20.02 -18.59 -0.50
N LYS A 429 -18.82 -18.73 0.11
CA LYS A 429 -18.66 -19.23 1.49
C LYS A 429 -18.54 -18.13 2.54
N ILE A 430 -17.81 -17.06 2.23
CA ILE A 430 -17.57 -15.93 3.12
C ILE A 430 -18.06 -14.67 2.43
N LEU A 431 -19.12 -14.06 2.97
CA LEU A 431 -19.68 -12.82 2.46
C LEU A 431 -19.40 -11.69 3.46
N LYS A 432 -18.66 -10.67 3.03
CA LYS A 432 -18.44 -9.44 3.78
C LYS A 432 -19.22 -8.31 3.13
N ILE A 433 -20.06 -7.64 3.90
CA ILE A 433 -20.91 -6.54 3.43
C ILE A 433 -20.63 -5.29 4.28
N GLY A 434 -20.30 -4.18 3.63
CA GLY A 434 -20.17 -2.89 4.29
C GLY A 434 -21.52 -2.38 4.79
N TYR A 435 -21.52 -1.75 5.95
CA TYR A 435 -22.73 -1.25 6.60
C TYR A 435 -23.52 -0.26 5.73
N SER A 436 -22.85 0.52 4.87
CA SER A 436 -23.50 1.41 3.91
C SER A 436 -24.46 0.69 2.95
N VAL A 437 -24.19 -0.58 2.65
CA VAL A 437 -25.05 -1.41 1.80
C VAL A 437 -26.26 -1.90 2.61
N ILE A 438 -26.06 -2.30 3.87
CA ILE A 438 -27.15 -2.66 4.79
C ILE A 438 -28.13 -1.50 4.96
N GLN A 439 -27.63 -0.27 5.14
CA GLN A 439 -28.45 0.93 5.19
C GLN A 439 -29.30 1.13 3.94
N ALA A 440 -28.75 0.81 2.76
CA ALA A 440 -29.46 0.98 1.52
C ALA A 440 -30.65 0.01 1.38
N ILE A 441 -30.49 -1.21 1.88
CA ILE A 441 -31.56 -2.22 1.90
C ILE A 441 -32.63 -1.84 2.92
N ASP A 442 -32.22 -1.45 4.13
CA ASP A 442 -33.15 -1.07 5.21
C ASP A 442 -34.05 0.10 4.80
N TYR A 443 -33.46 1.13 4.18
CA TYR A 443 -34.21 2.29 3.70
C TYR A 443 -35.28 1.91 2.67
N GLU A 444 -34.97 1.00 1.73
CA GLU A 444 -35.96 0.52 0.77
C GLU A 444 -37.01 -0.39 1.45
N HIS A 445 -36.62 -1.21 2.42
CA HIS A 445 -37.54 -2.06 3.19
C HIS A 445 -38.58 -1.24 3.96
N LEU A 446 -38.14 -0.12 4.57
CA LEU A 446 -39.00 0.84 5.26
C LEU A 446 -39.88 1.63 4.28
N ALA A 447 -39.38 1.94 3.07
CA ALA A 447 -40.13 2.65 2.04
C ALA A 447 -41.14 1.77 1.27
N ASN A 448 -40.85 0.48 1.11
CA ASN A 448 -41.63 -0.47 0.32
C ASN A 448 -42.05 -1.70 1.15
N LEU A 449 -42.94 -1.49 2.13
CA LEU A 449 -43.54 -2.58 2.92
C LEU A 449 -44.28 -3.66 2.08
N ILE A 450 -44.48 -3.48 0.76
CA ILE A 450 -45.24 -4.40 -0.11
C ILE A 450 -44.75 -4.37 -1.59
N SER A 451 -43.48 -4.64 -1.88
CA SER A 451 -43.06 -4.98 -3.25
C SER A 451 -42.56 -6.40 -3.32
N LYS A 452 -43.46 -7.35 -3.66
CA LYS A 452 -43.20 -8.78 -3.90
C LYS A 452 -42.23 -9.09 -5.06
N LYS A 453 -41.39 -8.14 -5.50
CA LYS A 453 -40.68 -8.24 -6.78
C LYS A 453 -39.39 -9.05 -6.74
N VAL A 454 -38.68 -9.15 -5.62
CA VAL A 454 -37.40 -9.89 -5.56
C VAL A 454 -37.35 -10.79 -4.34
N GLN A 455 -37.16 -12.09 -4.58
CA GLN A 455 -36.95 -13.08 -3.52
C GLN A 455 -35.54 -12.94 -2.95
N PRO A 456 -35.36 -13.07 -1.62
CA PRO A 456 -34.03 -13.10 -1.02
C PRO A 456 -33.16 -14.23 -1.57
N PRO A 457 -31.83 -14.03 -1.60
CA PRO A 457 -30.90 -15.01 -2.13
C PRO A 457 -30.98 -16.34 -1.36
N HIS A 458 -30.78 -17.44 -2.07
CA HIS A 458 -30.64 -18.77 -1.48
C HIS A 458 -29.16 -19.16 -1.46
N PHE A 459 -28.47 -18.88 -0.37
CA PHE A 459 -27.05 -19.19 -0.26
C PHE A 459 -26.82 -20.68 0.01
N ALA A 460 -26.28 -21.41 -0.96
CA ALA A 460 -26.11 -22.86 -0.84
C ALA A 460 -24.89 -23.29 -0.01
N ARG A 461 -23.88 -22.41 0.12
CA ARG A 461 -22.55 -22.74 0.66
C ARG A 461 -22.04 -21.74 1.71
N LEU A 462 -22.87 -20.76 2.08
CA LEU A 462 -22.44 -19.67 2.95
C LEU A 462 -22.13 -20.21 4.36
N GLU A 463 -20.89 -20.02 4.80
CA GLU A 463 -20.37 -20.44 6.10
C GLU A 463 -20.33 -19.24 7.07
N SER A 464 -20.06 -18.03 6.56
CA SER A 464 -19.96 -16.81 7.35
C SER A 464 -20.45 -15.58 6.59
N LEU A 465 -21.25 -14.75 7.26
CA LEU A 465 -21.61 -13.40 6.83
C LEU A 465 -21.06 -12.39 7.84
N THR A 466 -20.27 -11.42 7.38
CA THR A 466 -19.72 -10.35 8.22
C THR A 466 -20.23 -9.00 7.75
N VAL A 467 -20.85 -8.23 8.63
CA VAL A 467 -21.17 -6.82 8.40
C VAL A 467 -20.02 -5.96 8.92
N VAL A 468 -19.43 -5.15 8.05
CA VAL A 468 -18.29 -4.28 8.38
C VAL A 468 -18.78 -2.85 8.57
N LYS A 469 -18.58 -2.31 9.77
CA LYS A 469 -18.85 -0.91 10.14
C LYS A 469 -17.55 -0.12 10.11
N TYR A 470 -17.58 1.08 9.52
CA TYR A 470 -16.42 1.98 9.48
C TYR A 470 -16.67 3.21 10.33
N PHE A 471 -15.72 3.51 11.22
CA PHE A 471 -15.88 4.43 12.36
C PHE A 471 -16.26 5.89 12.00
N ARG A 472 -16.15 6.32 10.73
CA ARG A 472 -16.57 7.67 10.29
C ARG A 472 -18.06 7.82 9.95
N GLN A 473 -18.86 6.76 10.04
CA GLN A 473 -20.32 6.84 9.89
C GLN A 473 -20.91 7.40 11.20
N SER A 474 -21.18 8.70 11.20
CA SER A 474 -21.49 9.55 12.37
C SER A 474 -22.83 9.29 13.09
N VAL A 475 -23.32 8.06 13.15
CA VAL A 475 -24.54 7.71 13.88
C VAL A 475 -24.33 6.37 14.58
N SER A 476 -24.57 6.31 15.89
CA SER A 476 -24.72 5.04 16.61
C SER A 476 -25.97 4.35 16.07
N VAL A 477 -25.78 3.40 15.16
CA VAL A 477 -26.91 2.68 14.56
C VAL A 477 -27.22 1.48 15.45
N PRO A 478 -28.49 1.26 15.81
CA PRO A 478 -28.90 0.07 16.56
C PRO A 478 -28.50 -1.20 15.81
N GLU A 479 -27.81 -2.11 16.49
CA GLU A 479 -27.46 -3.42 15.90
C GLU A 479 -28.70 -4.21 15.50
N ASP A 480 -29.83 -3.96 16.16
CA ASP A 480 -31.13 -4.56 15.87
C ASP A 480 -31.58 -4.34 14.42
N ASP A 481 -31.32 -3.18 13.83
CA ASP A 481 -31.74 -2.90 12.44
C ASP A 481 -30.85 -3.64 11.44
N ILE A 482 -29.55 -3.78 11.75
CA ILE A 482 -28.62 -4.60 10.97
C ILE A 482 -29.06 -6.06 11.00
N ILE A 483 -29.41 -6.57 12.19
CA ILE A 483 -29.83 -7.96 12.39
C ILE A 483 -31.10 -8.25 11.57
N LYS A 484 -32.11 -7.38 11.61
CA LYS A 484 -33.35 -7.56 10.81
C LYS A 484 -33.07 -7.71 9.31
N VAL A 485 -32.22 -6.85 8.76
CA VAL A 485 -31.86 -6.93 7.32
C VAL A 485 -31.09 -8.22 7.03
N VAL A 486 -30.15 -8.61 7.89
CA VAL A 486 -29.40 -9.86 7.73
C VAL A 486 -30.31 -11.09 7.82
N GLU A 487 -31.25 -11.12 8.76
CA GLU A 487 -32.24 -12.19 8.87
C GLU A 487 -33.09 -12.29 7.59
N HIS A 488 -33.51 -11.15 7.04
CA HIS A 488 -34.23 -11.12 5.76
C HIS A 488 -33.38 -11.67 4.60
N LEU A 489 -32.10 -11.32 4.52
CA LEU A 489 -31.18 -11.85 3.50
C LEU A 489 -30.97 -13.36 3.63
N LEU A 490 -31.00 -13.89 4.85
CA LEU A 490 -30.73 -15.30 5.15
C LEU A 490 -32.00 -16.17 5.23
N GLN A 491 -33.20 -15.62 5.05
CA GLN A 491 -34.46 -16.34 5.26
C GLN A 491 -34.60 -17.64 4.43
N ASN A 492 -33.91 -17.72 3.28
CA ASN A 492 -33.92 -18.87 2.37
C ASN A 492 -32.65 -19.74 2.50
N THR A 493 -31.78 -19.48 3.47
CA THR A 493 -30.46 -20.12 3.60
C THR A 493 -30.45 -21.20 4.66
N THR A 494 -30.04 -22.41 4.28
CA THR A 494 -29.85 -23.53 5.22
C THR A 494 -28.60 -24.34 4.85
N PRO A 495 -27.70 -24.68 5.80
CA PRO A 495 -27.71 -24.32 7.23
C PRO A 495 -27.43 -22.83 7.47
N MET A 496 -27.82 -22.32 8.65
CA MET A 496 -27.62 -20.91 9.00
C MET A 496 -26.11 -20.60 9.17
N PRO A 497 -25.56 -19.57 8.50
CA PRO A 497 -24.15 -19.21 8.60
C PRO A 497 -23.82 -18.51 9.92
N ARG A 498 -22.52 -18.39 10.22
CA ARG A 498 -22.04 -17.53 11.31
C ARG A 498 -22.22 -16.06 10.91
N VAL A 499 -22.97 -15.30 11.69
CA VAL A 499 -23.14 -13.85 11.48
C VAL A 499 -22.25 -13.10 12.45
N ASN A 500 -21.43 -12.19 11.92
CA ASN A 500 -20.56 -11.32 12.71
C ASN A 500 -20.79 -9.86 12.34
N ILE A 501 -20.71 -8.96 13.31
CA ILE A 501 -20.66 -7.51 13.10
C ILE A 501 -19.31 -7.04 13.61
N THR A 502 -18.53 -6.39 12.75
CA THR A 502 -17.17 -5.95 13.08
C THR A 502 -17.01 -4.47 12.82
N GLU A 503 -16.39 -3.77 13.76
CA GLU A 503 -16.00 -2.37 13.61
C GLU A 503 -14.53 -2.28 13.23
N ILE A 504 -14.23 -1.56 12.14
CA ILE A 504 -12.86 -1.35 11.66
C ILE A 504 -12.56 0.15 11.72
N TYR A 505 -11.41 0.47 12.33
CA TYR A 505 -10.82 1.80 12.24
C TYR A 505 -10.18 1.94 10.86
N GLU A 506 -10.72 2.81 10.01
CA GLU A 506 -10.14 3.07 8.70
C GLU A 506 -8.79 3.77 8.85
N ASP A 507 -7.75 3.11 8.36
CA ASP A 507 -6.55 3.79 7.90
C ASP A 507 -6.78 4.19 6.44
N TYR A 508 -6.79 5.50 6.16
CA TYR A 508 -7.03 6.07 4.82
C TYR A 508 -6.11 5.45 3.73
N ASP A 509 -4.95 4.93 4.15
CA ASP A 509 -3.96 4.31 3.26
C ASP A 509 -4.38 2.95 2.68
N GLN A 510 -5.28 2.18 3.32
CA GLN A 510 -5.74 0.90 2.75
C GLN A 510 -6.60 1.07 1.50
N TYR A 511 -7.28 2.21 1.38
CA TYR A 511 -8.16 2.52 0.26
C TYR A 511 -7.41 2.71 -1.07
N TYR A 512 -6.13 3.08 -1.00
CA TYR A 512 -5.25 3.28 -2.16
C TYR A 512 -4.28 2.12 -2.42
N ARG A 513 -4.17 1.15 -1.50
CA ARG A 513 -3.15 0.08 -1.55
C ARG A 513 -3.68 -1.32 -1.90
N CYS A 514 -5.00 -1.53 -2.04
CA CYS A 514 -5.61 -2.84 -2.37
C CYS A 514 -5.93 -3.00 -3.84
#